data_AF-A0A7X6LBQ3-F1
#
_entry.id   AF-A0A7X6LBQ3-F1
#
_cell.length_a   1.000
_cell.length_b   1.000
_cell.length_c   1.000
_cell.angle_alpha   90.00
_cell.angle_beta   90.00
_cell.angle_gamma   90.00
#
_symmetry.space_group_name_H-M   'P 1'
#
loop_
_entity.id
_entity.type
_entity.pdbx_description
1 polymer ?
#
loop_
_entity_poly.entity_id
_entity_poly.type
_entity_poly.pdbx_seq_one_letter_code
_entity_poly.pdbx_strand_id
1 'polypeptide(L)'
;MEIAVTESSSFFELPETWQVVIPTDDDSITRRRRALAPIQMLTDLERTKSSLDGDFWDDYDLFRIALSVIDQVALAMGLSAGRTWDEILDHASDQAARQCPDANAREWAKVGERVVVSLVTTNVEIVRHLVHTVDGPVWRQQRFRLLYLHPTGADGLEHLRASEQAINIFVEALDLDIEAAQIANEAVVSVVVAERLSGCARVGV
;
A
#
# COMPACT_ATOMS: atom_id res chain seq x y z
N MET A 1 57.57 -33.07 13.16
CA MET A 1 56.32 -33.58 13.74
C MET A 1 55.23 -32.65 13.24
N GLU A 2 54.65 -33.05 12.12
CA GLU A 2 53.78 -32.28 11.25
C GLU A 2 52.36 -32.79 11.52
N ILE A 3 51.45 -31.91 11.95
CA ILE A 3 50.05 -32.27 12.16
C ILE A 3 49.28 -31.68 11.00
N ALA A 4 48.88 -32.56 10.07
CA ALA A 4 47.99 -32.25 8.98
C ALA A 4 46.60 -31.91 9.53
N VAL A 5 46.17 -30.66 9.34
CA VAL A 5 44.78 -30.27 9.52
C VAL A 5 44.07 -30.59 8.21
N THR A 6 43.26 -31.64 8.25
CA THR A 6 42.43 -32.08 7.13
C THR A 6 41.36 -31.02 6.87
N GLU A 7 41.48 -30.30 5.76
CA GLU A 7 40.38 -29.52 5.19
C GLU A 7 39.20 -30.46 4.90
N SER A 8 38.08 -30.23 5.57
CA SER A 8 36.78 -30.76 5.14
C SER A 8 35.86 -29.56 4.96
N SER A 9 36.12 -28.87 3.84
CA SER A 9 35.26 -27.88 3.24
C SER A 9 34.00 -28.57 2.72
N SER A 10 32.95 -28.65 3.53
CA SER A 10 31.59 -28.83 3.01
C SER A 10 30.94 -27.45 2.87
N PHE A 11 31.46 -26.67 1.92
CA PHE A 11 30.75 -25.51 1.40
C PHE A 11 29.49 -26.07 0.72
N PHE A 12 28.31 -25.69 1.20
CA PHE A 12 27.06 -25.96 0.49
C PHE A 12 27.17 -25.26 -0.87
N GLU A 13 27.49 -26.00 -1.93
CA GLU A 13 27.30 -25.53 -3.30
C GLU A 13 25.80 -25.42 -3.54
N LEU A 14 25.27 -24.20 -3.44
CA LEU A 14 23.95 -23.87 -3.93
C LEU A 14 23.94 -24.17 -5.44
N PRO A 15 22.93 -24.88 -5.99
CA PRO A 15 22.89 -25.16 -7.41
C PRO A 15 22.88 -23.85 -8.20
N GLU A 16 23.65 -23.79 -9.29
CA GLU A 16 23.93 -22.57 -10.07
C GLU A 16 22.75 -21.98 -10.87
N THR A 17 21.52 -22.49 -10.71
CA THR A 17 20.39 -22.17 -11.61
C THR A 17 19.12 -21.66 -10.92
N TRP A 18 19.22 -21.17 -9.69
CA TRP A 18 18.07 -20.58 -8.98
C TRP A 18 17.92 -19.11 -9.34
N GLN A 19 17.54 -18.84 -10.59
CA GLN A 19 17.12 -17.50 -10.98
C GLN A 19 15.67 -17.28 -10.57
N VAL A 20 15.47 -16.89 -9.31
CA VAL A 20 14.23 -16.18 -8.94
C VAL A 20 14.30 -14.84 -9.68
N VAL A 21 13.61 -14.76 -10.81
CA VAL A 21 13.50 -13.51 -11.58
C VAL A 21 12.48 -12.64 -10.86
N ILE A 22 12.93 -11.92 -9.83
CA ILE A 22 12.21 -10.74 -9.40
C ILE A 22 12.34 -9.76 -10.57
N PRO A 23 11.24 -9.28 -11.19
CA PRO A 23 11.36 -8.20 -12.16
C PRO A 23 11.98 -7.01 -11.42
N THR A 24 13.25 -6.74 -11.72
CA THR A 24 14.01 -5.58 -11.23
C THR A 24 14.41 -4.67 -12.38
N ASP A 25 13.74 -4.81 -13.52
CA ASP A 25 13.84 -3.82 -14.58
C ASP A 25 13.36 -2.46 -14.09
N ASP A 26 13.92 -1.39 -14.67
CA ASP A 26 13.67 -0.03 -14.20
C ASP A 26 12.18 0.33 -14.25
N ASP A 27 11.41 -0.28 -15.16
CA ASP A 27 9.97 -0.09 -15.31
C ASP A 27 9.19 -0.67 -14.12
N SER A 28 9.51 -1.89 -13.64
CA SER A 28 8.86 -2.47 -12.46
C SER A 28 9.22 -1.71 -11.17
N ILE A 29 10.45 -1.25 -11.02
CA ILE A 29 10.88 -0.42 -9.89
C ILE A 29 10.15 0.93 -9.91
N THR A 30 10.03 1.54 -11.08
CA THR A 30 9.29 2.79 -11.27
C THR A 30 7.82 2.62 -10.92
N ARG A 31 7.18 1.54 -11.39
CA ARG A 31 5.78 1.20 -11.08
C ARG A 31 5.57 1.04 -9.57
N ARG A 32 6.42 0.25 -8.90
CA ARG A 32 6.37 0.07 -7.43
C ARG A 32 6.53 1.38 -6.68
N ARG A 33 7.50 2.20 -7.06
CA ARG A 33 7.74 3.50 -6.40
C ARG A 33 6.54 4.44 -6.51
N ARG A 34 5.83 4.42 -7.64
CA ARG A 34 4.61 5.21 -7.83
C ARG A 34 3.47 4.72 -6.95
N ALA A 35 3.24 3.41 -6.91
CA ALA A 35 2.21 2.76 -6.09
C ALA A 35 2.39 3.00 -4.58
N LEU A 36 3.64 3.09 -4.11
CA LEU A 36 3.94 3.34 -2.70
C LEU A 36 3.66 4.78 -2.23
N ALA A 37 3.45 5.73 -3.13
CA ALA A 37 3.35 7.12 -2.72
C ALA A 37 2.06 7.47 -1.95
N PRO A 38 0.86 7.03 -2.38
CA PRO A 38 -0.35 7.17 -1.55
C PRO A 38 -0.22 6.46 -0.20
N ILE A 39 0.41 5.29 -0.17
CA ILE A 39 0.65 4.51 1.06
C ILE A 39 1.52 5.31 2.03
N GLN A 40 2.52 6.02 1.54
CA GLN A 40 3.36 6.90 2.36
C GLN A 40 2.53 7.98 3.06
N MET A 41 1.57 8.60 2.36
CA MET A 41 0.70 9.63 2.97
C MET A 41 -0.16 9.05 4.08
N LEU A 42 -0.74 7.87 3.87
CA LEU A 42 -1.54 7.18 4.90
C LEU A 42 -0.67 6.78 6.10
N THR A 43 0.57 6.36 5.85
CA THR A 43 1.54 6.03 6.89
C THR A 43 1.97 7.27 7.67
N ASP A 44 2.09 8.43 7.01
CA ASP A 44 2.39 9.71 7.66
C ASP A 44 1.21 10.18 8.53
N LEU A 45 -0.04 9.97 8.10
CA LEU A 45 -1.23 10.21 8.92
C LEU A 45 -1.17 9.39 10.23
N GLU A 46 -0.93 8.08 10.11
CA GLU A 46 -0.81 7.19 11.26
C GLU A 46 0.34 7.59 12.19
N ARG A 47 1.51 7.90 11.63
CA ARG A 47 2.69 8.29 12.42
C ARG A 47 2.51 9.61 13.17
N THR A 48 1.75 10.54 12.61
CA THR A 48 1.54 11.87 13.21
C THR A 48 0.42 11.88 14.24
N LYS A 49 -0.32 10.78 14.44
CA LYS A 49 -1.45 10.73 15.37
C LYS A 49 -1.08 11.03 16.83
N SER A 50 0.12 10.65 17.26
CA SER A 50 0.63 10.92 18.61
C SER A 50 0.92 12.41 18.87
N SER A 51 0.92 13.24 17.83
CA SER A 51 1.09 14.70 17.95
C SER A 51 -0.24 15.46 17.99
N LEU A 52 -1.36 14.74 17.90
CA LEU A 52 -2.71 15.32 17.95
C LEU A 52 -3.16 15.52 19.39
N ASP A 53 -4.01 16.53 19.60
CA ASP A 53 -4.55 16.82 20.92
C ASP A 53 -5.52 15.71 21.36
N GLY A 54 -5.18 15.01 22.44
CA GLY A 54 -6.00 13.98 23.07
C GLY A 54 -5.21 12.71 23.40
N ASP A 55 -5.66 11.96 24.40
CA ASP A 55 -4.95 10.76 24.87
C ASP A 55 -5.49 9.45 24.25
N PHE A 56 -6.51 9.55 23.38
CA PHE A 56 -7.22 8.39 22.81
C PHE A 56 -6.72 7.99 21.42
N TRP A 57 -5.82 8.76 20.80
CA TRP A 57 -5.42 8.53 19.39
C TRP A 57 -4.70 7.20 19.17
N ASP A 58 -4.02 6.68 20.19
CA ASP A 58 -3.31 5.41 20.11
C ASP A 58 -4.24 4.20 20.03
N ASP A 59 -5.50 4.34 20.47
CA ASP A 59 -6.51 3.30 20.40
C ASP A 59 -7.13 3.13 18.99
N TYR A 60 -6.85 4.08 18.08
CA TYR A 60 -7.36 4.06 16.71
C TYR A 60 -6.25 3.81 15.69
N ASP A 61 -6.52 2.90 14.74
CA ASP A 61 -5.77 2.70 13.50
C ASP A 61 -6.35 3.63 12.43
N LEU A 62 -5.75 4.82 12.29
CA LEU A 62 -6.18 5.85 11.34
C LEU A 62 -5.90 5.42 9.91
N PHE A 63 -4.83 4.64 9.68
CA PHE A 63 -4.53 4.07 8.37
C PHE A 63 -5.70 3.23 7.85
N ARG A 64 -6.24 2.34 8.68
CA ARG A 64 -7.35 1.47 8.32
C ARG A 64 -8.64 2.23 8.08
N ILE A 65 -8.93 3.25 8.89
CA ILE A 65 -10.10 4.12 8.67
C ILE A 65 -9.95 4.86 7.35
N ALA A 66 -8.76 5.40 7.07
CA ALA A 66 -8.48 6.14 5.84
C ALA A 66 -8.65 5.27 4.59
N LEU A 67 -8.17 4.02 4.62
CA LEU A 67 -8.36 3.07 3.53
C LEU A 67 -9.84 2.79 3.27
N SER A 68 -10.62 2.53 4.33
CA SER A 68 -12.07 2.32 4.24
C SER A 68 -12.83 3.52 3.66
N VAL A 69 -12.37 4.75 3.94
CA VAL A 69 -12.93 5.98 3.36
C VAL A 69 -12.62 6.08 1.87
N ILE A 70 -11.38 5.80 1.47
CA ILE A 70 -10.96 5.80 0.06
C ILE A 70 -11.77 4.78 -0.74
N ASP A 71 -11.91 3.56 -0.23
CA ASP A 71 -12.69 2.49 -0.86
C ASP A 71 -14.15 2.91 -1.05
N GLN A 72 -14.76 3.52 -0.03
CA GLN A 72 -16.13 3.99 -0.09
C GLN A 72 -16.34 5.06 -1.18
N VAL A 73 -15.39 6.01 -1.32
CA VAL A 73 -15.44 7.01 -2.38
C VAL A 73 -15.22 6.38 -3.75
N ALA A 74 -14.24 5.49 -3.90
CA ALA A 74 -13.94 4.81 -5.16
C ALA A 74 -15.14 3.99 -5.65
N LEU A 75 -15.79 3.24 -4.75
CA LEU A 75 -17.03 2.50 -5.04
C LEU A 75 -18.17 3.44 -5.46
N ALA A 76 -18.35 4.56 -4.74
CA ALA A 76 -19.38 5.53 -5.08
C ALA A 76 -19.15 6.18 -6.44
N MET A 77 -17.91 6.47 -6.82
CA MET A 77 -17.60 7.01 -8.14
C MET A 77 -17.91 6.03 -9.28
N GLY A 78 -17.81 4.72 -9.03
CA GLY A 78 -18.17 3.69 -10.01
C GLY A 78 -19.67 3.45 -10.15
N LEU A 79 -20.48 3.86 -9.17
CA LEU A 79 -21.90 3.51 -9.07
C LEU A 79 -22.86 4.71 -9.06
N SER A 80 -22.40 5.91 -8.67
CA SER A 80 -23.22 7.11 -8.47
C SER A 80 -22.44 8.40 -8.76
N ALA A 81 -23.05 9.56 -8.44
CA ALA A 81 -22.40 10.87 -8.56
C ALA A 81 -21.18 11.05 -7.62
N GLY A 82 -21.10 10.27 -6.54
CA GLY A 82 -20.12 10.37 -5.46
C GLY A 82 -20.80 10.24 -4.09
N ARG A 83 -20.12 10.68 -3.04
CA ARG A 83 -20.68 10.81 -1.68
C ARG A 83 -20.52 12.23 -1.17
N THR A 84 -21.45 12.72 -0.36
CA THR A 84 -21.30 14.03 0.28
C THR A 84 -20.26 13.98 1.40
N TRP A 85 -19.86 15.16 1.88
CA TRP A 85 -18.97 15.27 3.04
C TRP A 85 -19.53 14.56 4.27
N ASP A 86 -20.80 14.81 4.58
CA ASP A 86 -21.46 14.25 5.77
C ASP A 86 -21.57 12.73 5.70
N GLU A 87 -21.90 12.16 4.54
CA GLU A 87 -21.96 10.70 4.36
C GLU A 87 -20.60 10.03 4.59
N ILE A 88 -19.50 10.67 4.17
CA ILE A 88 -18.16 10.15 4.38
C ILE A 88 -17.70 10.33 5.83
N LEU A 89 -18.09 11.43 6.48
CA LEU A 89 -17.82 11.66 7.89
C LEU A 89 -18.53 10.64 8.78
N ASP A 90 -19.81 10.34 8.49
CA ASP A 90 -20.59 9.32 9.17
C ASP A 90 -19.94 7.95 9.01
N HIS A 91 -19.54 7.58 7.78
CA HIS A 91 -18.83 6.33 7.52
C HIS A 91 -17.50 6.22 8.28
N ALA A 92 -16.71 7.30 8.31
CA ALA A 92 -15.44 7.33 9.05
C ALA A 92 -15.66 7.20 10.57
N SER A 93 -16.69 7.87 11.10
CA SER A 93 -17.09 7.77 12.51
C SER A 93 -17.57 6.37 12.86
N ASP A 94 -18.33 5.71 12.00
CA ASP A 94 -18.73 4.31 12.16
C ASP A 94 -17.53 3.37 12.17
N GLN A 95 -16.49 3.62 11.37
CA GLN A 95 -15.25 2.85 11.43
C GLN A 95 -14.51 3.06 12.76
N ALA A 96 -14.46 4.29 13.26
CA ALA A 96 -13.88 4.58 14.58
C ALA A 96 -14.66 3.86 15.70
N ALA A 97 -15.99 3.89 15.67
CA ALA A 97 -16.85 3.19 16.63
C ALA A 97 -16.62 1.68 16.64
N ARG A 98 -16.31 1.07 15.49
CA ARG A 98 -15.99 -0.37 15.40
C ARG A 98 -14.64 -0.72 16.04
N GLN A 99 -13.68 0.20 16.02
CA GLN A 99 -12.37 -0.02 16.63
C GLN A 99 -12.43 0.14 18.15
N CYS A 100 -13.14 1.18 18.63
CA CYS A 100 -13.31 1.46 20.06
C CYS A 100 -14.80 1.62 20.43
N PRO A 101 -15.55 0.52 20.61
CA PRO A 101 -16.98 0.57 20.91
C PRO A 101 -17.34 1.21 22.27
N ASP A 102 -16.40 1.19 23.22
CA ASP A 102 -16.58 1.71 24.57
C ASP A 102 -16.36 3.24 24.66
N ALA A 103 -15.82 3.84 23.60
CA ALA A 103 -15.66 5.29 23.51
C ALA A 103 -17.00 5.99 23.23
N ASN A 104 -16.99 7.32 23.17
CA ASN A 104 -18.20 8.12 22.98
C ASN A 104 -18.30 8.68 21.56
N ALA A 105 -19.51 9.02 21.12
CA ALA A 105 -19.77 9.53 19.77
C ALA A 105 -18.97 10.80 19.42
N ARG A 106 -18.63 11.65 20.40
CA ARG A 106 -17.81 12.85 20.14
C ARG A 106 -16.37 12.48 19.80
N GLU A 107 -15.85 11.41 20.40
CA GLU A 107 -14.53 10.88 20.10
C GLU A 107 -14.49 10.26 18.71
N TRP A 108 -15.45 9.40 18.37
CA TRP A 108 -15.57 8.82 17.04
C TRP A 108 -15.67 9.88 15.96
N ALA A 109 -16.49 10.91 16.18
CA ALA A 109 -16.63 12.04 15.26
C ALA A 109 -15.30 12.80 15.08
N LYS A 110 -14.52 13.02 16.15
CA LYS A 110 -13.19 13.66 16.05
C LYS A 110 -12.22 12.82 15.24
N VAL A 111 -12.23 11.50 15.44
CA VAL A 111 -11.36 10.58 14.68
C VAL A 111 -11.76 10.57 13.20
N GLY A 112 -13.07 10.45 12.92
CA GLY A 112 -13.60 10.48 11.57
C GLY A 112 -13.27 11.80 10.86
N GLU A 113 -13.54 12.93 11.51
CA GLU A 113 -13.23 14.26 10.98
C GLU A 113 -11.75 14.42 10.68
N ARG A 114 -10.87 14.01 11.60
CA ARG A 114 -9.43 14.07 11.42
C ARG A 114 -8.99 13.30 10.17
N VAL A 115 -9.48 12.07 9.99
CA VAL A 115 -9.14 11.24 8.83
C VAL A 115 -9.64 11.88 7.54
N VAL A 116 -10.92 12.28 7.48
CA VAL A 116 -11.51 12.84 6.26
C VAL A 116 -10.83 14.15 5.87
N VAL A 117 -10.57 15.05 6.82
CA VAL A 117 -9.83 16.30 6.58
C VAL A 117 -8.41 16.01 6.08
N SER A 118 -7.74 15.00 6.62
CA SER A 118 -6.40 14.61 6.17
C SER A 118 -6.38 14.02 4.75
N LEU A 119 -7.46 13.37 4.32
CA LEU A 119 -7.58 12.80 2.98
C LEU A 119 -8.02 13.82 1.92
N VAL A 120 -8.84 14.80 2.31
CA VAL A 120 -9.28 15.87 1.42
C VAL A 120 -8.17 16.91 1.28
N THR A 121 -7.29 16.65 0.32
CA THR A 121 -6.17 17.54 0.00
C THR A 121 -6.64 18.71 -0.86
N THR A 122 -6.50 19.94 -0.35
CA THR A 122 -6.69 21.16 -1.17
C THR A 122 -5.62 21.28 -2.26
N ASN A 123 -4.40 20.82 -1.95
CA ASN A 123 -3.26 20.86 -2.85
C ASN A 123 -3.14 19.59 -3.69
N VAL A 124 -2.51 19.72 -4.85
CA VAL A 124 -2.12 18.56 -5.67
C VAL A 124 -0.82 18.01 -5.11
N GLU A 125 -0.82 16.73 -4.77
CA GLU A 125 0.38 16.01 -4.33
C GLU A 125 1.27 15.70 -5.52
N ILE A 126 2.59 15.86 -5.34
CA ILE A 126 3.59 15.69 -6.40
C ILE A 126 4.60 14.62 -6.00
N VAL A 127 4.58 13.50 -6.71
CA VAL A 127 5.54 12.42 -6.53
C VAL A 127 6.59 12.49 -7.62
N ARG A 128 7.84 12.63 -7.19
CA ARG A 128 8.99 12.57 -8.08
C ARG A 128 9.54 11.15 -8.14
N HIS A 129 9.69 10.63 -9.34
CA HIS A 129 10.30 9.33 -9.60
C HIS A 129 11.29 9.42 -10.74
N LEU A 130 12.32 8.57 -10.70
CA LEU A 130 13.33 8.48 -11.72
C LEU A 130 12.89 7.45 -12.75
N VAL A 131 13.01 7.78 -14.03
CA VAL A 131 12.74 6.86 -15.15
C VAL A 131 14.00 6.78 -16.00
N HIS A 132 14.44 5.58 -16.33
CA HIS A 132 15.55 5.37 -17.26
C HIS A 132 15.00 5.36 -18.69
N THR A 133 15.35 6.36 -19.50
CA THR A 133 14.97 6.41 -20.92
C THR A 133 16.16 6.04 -21.80
N VAL A 134 15.91 5.86 -23.10
CA VAL A 134 16.97 5.65 -24.11
C VAL A 134 18.00 6.77 -24.15
N ASP A 135 17.63 7.98 -23.70
CA ASP A 135 18.49 9.17 -23.65
C ASP A 135 19.14 9.40 -22.28
N GLY A 136 18.89 8.51 -21.31
CA GLY A 136 19.41 8.59 -19.94
C GLY A 136 18.34 8.74 -18.85
N PRO A 137 18.74 8.85 -17.58
CA PRO A 137 17.80 8.97 -16.46
C PRO A 137 17.11 10.34 -16.43
N VAL A 138 15.78 10.34 -16.37
CA VAL A 138 14.94 11.55 -16.34
C VAL A 138 14.04 11.53 -15.12
N TRP A 139 14.01 12.63 -14.38
CA TRP A 139 13.04 12.83 -13.30
C TRP A 139 11.66 13.15 -13.88
N ARG A 140 10.68 12.34 -13.51
CA ARG A 140 9.26 12.56 -13.81
C ARG A 140 8.52 12.98 -12.56
N GLN A 141 7.42 13.71 -12.77
CA GLN A 141 6.52 14.13 -11.72
C GLN A 141 5.13 13.58 -12.00
N GLN A 142 4.54 12.93 -11.01
CA GLN A 142 3.14 12.54 -11.04
C GLN A 142 2.36 13.38 -10.05
N ARG A 143 1.23 13.88 -10.52
CA ARG A 143 0.32 14.74 -9.77
C ARG A 143 -0.95 13.98 -9.48
N PHE A 144 -1.37 13.94 -8.22
CA PHE A 144 -2.65 13.35 -7.84
C PHE A 144 -3.28 14.10 -6.67
N ARG A 145 -4.58 13.89 -6.49
CA ARG A 145 -5.32 14.27 -5.28
C ARG A 145 -6.00 13.01 -4.77
N LEU A 146 -5.81 12.70 -3.48
CA LEU A 146 -6.46 11.54 -2.87
C LEU A 146 -7.97 11.73 -2.92
N LEU A 147 -8.47 12.74 -2.23
CA LEU A 147 -9.87 13.16 -2.28
C LEU A 147 -9.97 14.67 -2.49
N TYR A 148 -11.01 15.11 -3.19
CA TYR A 148 -11.36 16.51 -3.38
C TYR A 148 -12.87 16.67 -3.51
N LEU A 149 -13.38 17.85 -3.13
CA LEU A 149 -14.77 18.22 -3.34
C LEU A 149 -14.98 18.61 -4.81
N HIS A 150 -15.96 17.99 -5.44
CA HIS A 150 -16.38 18.28 -6.80
C HIS A 150 -17.86 18.71 -6.81
N PRO A 151 -18.18 19.91 -7.34
CA PRO A 151 -19.56 20.28 -7.56
C PRO A 151 -20.13 19.36 -8.63
N THR A 152 -21.03 18.47 -8.24
CA THR A 152 -21.66 17.51 -9.14
C THR A 152 -23.16 17.77 -9.12
N GLY A 153 -23.76 18.04 -10.28
CA GLY A 153 -25.21 17.96 -10.47
C GLY A 153 -26.03 19.22 -10.14
N ALA A 154 -27.28 19.22 -10.64
CA ALA A 154 -28.25 20.32 -10.61
C ALA A 154 -28.83 20.65 -9.22
N ASP A 155 -28.55 19.77 -8.27
CA ASP A 155 -28.85 19.80 -6.84
C ASP A 155 -27.88 20.69 -6.05
N GLY A 156 -26.75 21.08 -6.65
CA GLY A 156 -25.82 22.06 -6.08
C GLY A 156 -24.99 21.56 -4.90
N LEU A 157 -25.05 20.26 -4.60
CA LEU A 157 -24.30 19.64 -3.51
C LEU A 157 -22.89 19.22 -3.98
N GLU A 158 -21.90 19.48 -3.13
CA GLU A 158 -20.54 19.05 -3.36
C GLU A 158 -20.37 17.58 -2.96
N HIS A 159 -19.75 16.81 -3.85
CA HIS A 159 -19.49 15.39 -3.63
C HIS A 159 -17.98 15.16 -3.59
N LEU A 160 -17.51 14.30 -2.68
CA LEU A 160 -16.13 13.85 -2.64
C LEU A 160 -15.86 12.93 -3.83
N ARG A 161 -14.73 13.19 -4.49
CA ARG A 161 -14.18 12.39 -5.57
C ARG A 161 -12.68 12.21 -5.39
N ALA A 162 -12.16 11.09 -5.90
CA ALA A 162 -10.75 10.86 -6.08
C ALA A 162 -10.31 11.29 -7.49
N SER A 163 -9.05 11.67 -7.66
CA SER A 163 -8.52 11.92 -9.01
C SER A 163 -8.35 10.60 -9.76
N GLU A 164 -8.50 10.59 -11.08
CA GLU A 164 -8.23 9.40 -11.89
C GLU A 164 -6.81 8.85 -11.63
N GLN A 165 -5.85 9.75 -11.43
CA GLN A 165 -4.49 9.38 -11.08
C GLN A 165 -4.42 8.68 -9.72
N ALA A 166 -5.16 9.13 -8.70
CA ALA A 166 -5.22 8.45 -7.42
C ALA A 166 -5.83 7.04 -7.56
N ILE A 167 -6.94 6.91 -8.31
CA ILE A 167 -7.57 5.60 -8.57
C ILE A 167 -6.58 4.65 -9.24
N ASN A 168 -5.92 5.11 -10.31
CA ASN A 168 -4.95 4.29 -11.04
C ASN A 168 -3.77 3.88 -10.15
N ILE A 169 -3.26 4.77 -9.30
CA ILE A 169 -2.18 4.41 -8.36
C ILE A 169 -2.66 3.38 -7.33
N PHE A 170 -3.89 3.48 -6.82
CA PHE A 170 -4.45 2.50 -5.90
C PHE A 170 -4.65 1.13 -6.57
N VAL A 171 -5.12 1.09 -7.82
CA VAL A 171 -5.21 -0.16 -8.60
C VAL A 171 -3.82 -0.73 -8.84
N GLU A 172 -2.83 0.10 -9.21
CA GLU A 172 -1.43 -0.32 -9.36
C GLU A 172 -0.88 -0.93 -8.04
N ALA A 173 -1.27 -0.41 -6.88
CA ALA A 173 -0.89 -0.96 -5.59
C ALA A 173 -1.53 -2.33 -5.31
N LEU A 174 -2.81 -2.52 -5.65
CA LEU A 174 -3.49 -3.81 -5.50
C LEU A 174 -2.89 -4.90 -6.42
N ASP A 175 -2.56 -4.55 -7.66
CA ASP A 175 -1.94 -5.50 -8.60
C ASP A 175 -0.53 -5.92 -8.15
N LEU A 176 0.20 -5.04 -7.46
CA LEU A 176 1.51 -5.38 -6.90
C LEU A 176 1.42 -6.43 -5.80
N ASP A 177 0.38 -6.41 -4.97
CA ASP A 177 0.19 -7.40 -3.90
C ASP A 177 -0.04 -8.80 -4.47
N ILE A 178 -0.79 -8.92 -5.57
CA ILE A 178 -1.05 -10.21 -6.24
C ILE A 178 0.23 -10.75 -6.90
N GLU A 179 0.95 -9.90 -7.64
CA GLU A 179 2.19 -10.28 -8.33
C GLU A 179 3.29 -10.67 -7.32
N ALA A 180 3.43 -9.93 -6.23
CA ALA A 180 4.39 -10.24 -5.17
C ALA A 180 4.07 -11.56 -4.44
N ALA A 181 2.79 -11.82 -4.14
CA ALA A 181 2.36 -13.07 -3.52
C ALA A 181 2.60 -14.28 -4.44
N GLN A 182 2.40 -14.12 -5.75
CA GLN A 182 2.65 -15.18 -6.72
C GLN A 182 4.15 -15.50 -6.84
N ILE A 183 5.00 -14.48 -6.96
CA ILE A 183 6.47 -14.66 -7.00
C ILE A 183 6.97 -15.34 -5.72
N ALA A 184 6.46 -14.94 -4.55
CA ALA A 184 6.82 -15.56 -3.27
C ALA A 184 6.37 -17.03 -3.20
N ASN A 185 5.16 -17.35 -3.65
CA ASN A 185 4.67 -18.73 -3.68
C ASN A 185 5.47 -19.61 -4.66
N GLU A 186 5.81 -19.11 -5.84
CA GLU A 186 6.64 -19.82 -6.81
C GLU A 186 8.07 -20.07 -6.27
N ALA A 187 8.63 -19.09 -5.55
CA ALA A 187 9.90 -19.25 -4.85
C ALA A 187 9.81 -20.34 -3.75
N VAL A 188 8.73 -20.38 -2.96
CA VAL A 188 8.55 -21.42 -1.93
C VAL A 188 8.34 -22.81 -2.55
N VAL A 189 7.50 -22.91 -3.59
CA VAL A 189 7.25 -24.19 -4.28
C VAL A 189 8.53 -24.74 -4.90
N SER A 190 9.34 -23.90 -5.54
CA SER A 190 10.62 -24.32 -6.13
C SER A 190 11.62 -24.80 -5.07
N VAL A 191 11.69 -24.13 -3.91
CA VAL A 191 12.51 -24.58 -2.76
C VAL A 191 12.05 -25.96 -2.26
N VAL A 192 10.76 -26.13 -1.98
CA VAL A 192 10.21 -27.36 -1.42
C VAL A 192 10.32 -28.54 -2.39
N VAL A 193 10.09 -28.31 -3.69
CA VAL A 193 10.22 -29.35 -4.72
C VAL A 193 11.68 -29.79 -4.86
N ALA A 194 12.64 -28.87 -4.88
CA ALA A 194 14.05 -29.21 -4.98
C ALA A 194 14.53 -29.99 -3.74
N GLU A 195 14.16 -29.58 -2.53
CA GLU A 195 14.49 -30.34 -1.31
C GLU A 195 13.96 -31.77 -1.36
N ARG A 196 12.74 -31.96 -1.88
CA ARG A 196 12.10 -33.27 -1.97
C ARG A 196 12.75 -34.17 -3.02
N LEU A 197 13.20 -33.60 -4.13
CA LEU A 197 13.95 -34.32 -5.17
C LEU A 197 15.37 -34.66 -4.71
N SER A 198 16.07 -33.77 -4.00
CA SER A 198 17.38 -34.04 -3.40
C SER A 198 17.30 -35.04 -2.23
N GLY A 199 16.17 -35.10 -1.52
CA GLY A 199 15.88 -36.10 -0.49
C GLY A 199 15.66 -37.50 -1.07
N CYS A 200 14.95 -37.63 -2.20
CA CYS A 200 14.76 -38.92 -2.89
C CYS A 200 16.06 -39.49 -3.47
N ALA A 201 16.97 -38.64 -3.96
CA ALA A 201 18.27 -39.08 -4.49
C ALA A 201 19.22 -39.65 -3.41
N ARG A 202 18.98 -39.36 -2.12
CA ARG A 202 19.82 -39.82 -1.00
C ARG A 202 19.34 -41.13 -0.35
N VAL A 203 18.16 -41.62 -0.71
CA VAL A 203 17.56 -42.87 -0.18
C VAL A 203 17.69 -44.04 -1.16
N GLY A 204 18.32 -43.82 -2.32
CA GLY A 204 18.59 -44.83 -3.33
C GLY A 204 20.09 -45.16 -3.47
N VAL A 205 20.74 -45.58 -2.39
CA VAL A 205 22.01 -46.36 -2.39
C VAL A 205 21.93 -47.43 -1.32
#